data_AF-A0A0F0H1V6-F1
#
_entry.id   AF-A0A0F0H1V6-F1
#
_cell.length_a   1.000
_cell.length_b   1.000
_cell.length_c   1.000
_cell.angle_alpha   90.00
_cell.angle_beta   90.00
_cell.angle_gamma   90.00
#
_symmetry.space_group_name_H-M   'P 1'
#
loop_
_entity.id
_entity.type
_entity.pdbx_description
1 polymer ?
#
loop_
_entity_poly.entity_id
_entity_poly.type
_entity_poly.pdbx_seq_one_letter_code
_entity_poly.pdbx_strand_id
1 'polypeptide(L)'
;MTDREVGVLAIGAGPANLALAVAIEESESDLAENTLLLEQSPDVKWQRNLLMPWARSQVSFLKDLVTLRNPRSRFSFLNFLHSQGRLDEFCNLGTFSPYRWELSDYLQWAAKELERVQIRYDARAQSIEPTRSDDGSITGWEVSLVDGDRIRCRDLVVGGGRDPRIPDVFGELPAERIVHSAQYRTRIAQIPKDKPLRAVVVGGAQSAAEMFYALHQNLPESQVTMVVRSIGLQNYQHSKFVNELFYPSFVDEFYDSPPEVRKQILGEMRLTNYAGLAPEFLDQLYTMLY
;
A
#
# COMPACT_ATOMS: atom_id res chain seq x y z
N MET A 1 -26.95 15.38 -2.99
CA MET A 1 -27.16 14.06 -3.60
C MET A 1 -27.07 14.26 -5.09
N THR A 2 -25.90 13.95 -5.63
CA THR A 2 -25.57 14.09 -7.05
C THR A 2 -25.51 12.70 -7.65
N ASP A 3 -26.21 12.50 -8.76
CA ASP A 3 -26.05 11.30 -9.59
C ASP A 3 -25.01 11.63 -10.67
N ARG A 4 -23.93 10.85 -10.71
CA ARG A 4 -22.87 10.98 -11.71
C ARG A 4 -22.70 9.67 -12.46
N GLU A 5 -22.43 9.74 -13.76
CA GLU A 5 -22.11 8.58 -14.59
C GLU A 5 -20.70 8.70 -15.16
N VAL A 6 -19.96 7.59 -15.17
CA VAL A 6 -18.59 7.49 -15.70
C VAL A 6 -18.41 6.17 -16.46
N GLY A 7 -17.43 6.07 -17.35
CA GLY A 7 -17.10 4.81 -18.01
C GLY A 7 -16.47 3.82 -17.04
N VAL A 8 -15.43 4.28 -16.31
CA VAL A 8 -14.68 3.49 -15.34
C VAL A 8 -14.71 4.18 -13.98
N LEU A 9 -15.11 3.43 -12.95
CA LEU A 9 -14.99 3.85 -11.56
C LEU A 9 -13.99 2.97 -10.82
N ALA A 10 -13.00 3.58 -10.17
CA ALA A 10 -12.01 2.87 -9.38
C ALA A 10 -12.11 3.26 -7.90
N ILE A 11 -12.41 2.30 -7.02
CA ILE A 11 -12.51 2.52 -5.57
C ILE A 11 -11.13 2.39 -4.91
N GLY A 12 -10.65 3.47 -4.31
CA GLY A 12 -9.34 3.62 -3.67
C GLY A 12 -8.31 4.25 -4.62
N ALA A 13 -7.56 5.26 -4.16
CA ALA A 13 -6.45 5.85 -4.92
C ALA A 13 -5.09 5.34 -4.41
N GLY A 14 -5.00 4.04 -4.14
CA GLY A 14 -3.75 3.38 -3.79
C GLY A 14 -2.86 3.09 -5.03
N PRO A 15 -1.64 2.54 -4.83
CA PRO A 15 -0.68 2.32 -5.92
C PRO A 15 -1.25 1.55 -7.12
N ALA A 16 -2.10 0.55 -6.88
CA ALA A 16 -2.69 -0.26 -7.95
C ALA A 16 -3.58 0.57 -8.88
N ASN A 17 -4.53 1.33 -8.33
CA ASN A 17 -5.44 2.15 -9.12
C ASN A 17 -4.74 3.39 -9.68
N LEU A 18 -3.70 3.92 -9.03
CA LEU A 18 -2.86 4.97 -9.61
C LEU A 18 -2.05 4.47 -10.80
N ALA A 19 -1.51 3.26 -10.77
CA ALA A 19 -0.84 2.66 -11.93
C ALA A 19 -1.81 2.50 -13.11
N LEU A 20 -3.06 2.10 -12.83
CA LEU A 20 -4.14 2.03 -13.82
C LEU A 20 -4.48 3.42 -14.36
N ALA A 21 -4.67 4.42 -13.50
CA ALA A 21 -4.96 5.79 -13.90
C ALA A 21 -3.86 6.35 -14.80
N VAL A 22 -2.59 6.15 -14.44
CA VAL A 22 -1.44 6.54 -15.26
C VAL A 22 -1.42 5.79 -16.61
N ALA A 23 -1.81 4.52 -16.66
CA ALA A 23 -1.95 3.78 -17.93
C ALA A 23 -3.05 4.35 -18.83
N ILE A 24 -4.20 4.69 -18.23
CA ILE A 24 -5.35 5.27 -18.94
C ILE A 24 -5.00 6.67 -19.43
N GLU A 25 -4.37 7.50 -18.60
CA GLU A 25 -3.90 8.85 -18.94
C GLU A 25 -2.96 8.80 -20.17
N GLU A 26 -1.99 7.89 -20.17
CA GLU A 26 -1.03 7.71 -21.28
C GLU A 26 -1.63 7.05 -22.52
N SER A 27 -2.80 6.41 -22.42
CA SER A 27 -3.47 5.83 -23.59
C SER A 27 -4.03 6.88 -24.54
N GLU A 28 -4.12 8.14 -24.08
CA GLU A 28 -4.70 9.29 -24.78
C GLU A 28 -6.14 9.07 -25.29
N SER A 29 -6.82 8.02 -24.84
CA SER A 29 -8.19 7.71 -25.23
C SER A 29 -9.24 8.56 -24.48
N ASP A 30 -10.45 8.66 -25.05
CA ASP A 30 -11.61 9.27 -24.38
C ASP A 30 -11.99 8.55 -23.06
N LEU A 31 -11.41 7.38 -22.79
CA LEU A 31 -11.55 6.68 -21.52
C LEU A 31 -11.00 7.50 -20.35
N ALA A 32 -9.95 8.30 -20.56
CA ALA A 32 -9.32 9.07 -19.49
C ALA A 32 -10.28 10.08 -18.86
N GLU A 33 -11.00 10.85 -19.68
CA GLU A 33 -12.02 11.81 -19.23
C GLU A 33 -13.23 11.13 -18.59
N ASN A 34 -13.48 9.87 -18.96
CA ASN A 34 -14.55 9.03 -18.44
C ASN A 34 -14.10 8.11 -17.28
N THR A 35 -12.93 8.35 -16.71
CA THR A 35 -12.41 7.57 -15.56
C THR A 35 -12.41 8.41 -14.30
N LEU A 36 -12.95 7.84 -13.21
CA LEU A 36 -12.95 8.45 -11.88
C LEU A 36 -12.38 7.49 -10.84
N LEU A 37 -11.43 7.97 -10.05
CA LEU A 37 -10.96 7.31 -8.83
C LEU A 37 -11.63 7.94 -7.61
N LEU A 38 -11.93 7.12 -6.60
CA LEU A 38 -12.39 7.57 -5.29
C LEU A 38 -11.31 7.35 -4.24
N GLU A 39 -10.98 8.38 -3.47
CA GLU A 39 -10.12 8.27 -2.29
C GLU A 39 -10.91 8.70 -1.05
N GLN A 40 -10.94 7.84 -0.03
CA GLN A 40 -11.66 8.13 1.21
C GLN A 40 -11.00 9.23 2.05
N SER A 41 -9.72 9.51 1.79
CA SER A 41 -8.91 10.50 2.49
C SER A 41 -8.89 11.84 1.71
N PRO A 42 -8.47 12.95 2.35
CA PRO A 42 -8.30 14.23 1.67
C PRO A 42 -7.04 14.30 0.79
N ASP A 43 -6.18 13.27 0.83
CA ASP A 43 -4.97 13.17 0.03
C ASP A 43 -4.65 11.71 -0.31
N VAL A 44 -3.80 11.51 -1.32
CA VAL A 44 -3.17 10.20 -1.57
C VAL A 44 -1.98 10.06 -0.61
N LYS A 45 -2.09 9.13 0.35
CA LYS A 45 -0.98 8.72 1.22
C LYS A 45 -0.92 7.23 1.41
N TRP A 46 0.14 6.61 0.90
CA TRP A 46 0.33 5.18 1.02
C TRP A 46 0.85 4.79 2.41
N GLN A 47 0.11 3.92 3.10
CA GLN A 47 0.45 3.45 4.45
C GLN A 47 0.72 4.60 5.45
N ARG A 48 -0.10 5.67 5.43
CA ARG A 48 0.07 6.90 6.25
C ARG A 48 0.54 6.65 7.70
N ASN A 49 0.00 5.63 8.36
CA ASN A 49 0.29 5.28 9.76
C ASN A 49 1.56 4.46 9.99
N LEU A 50 2.28 4.10 8.93
CA LEU A 50 3.53 3.34 8.96
C LEU A 50 4.69 4.10 8.28
N LEU A 51 4.50 5.39 7.96
CA LEU A 51 5.53 6.25 7.42
C LEU A 51 6.49 6.72 8.52
N MET A 52 7.37 5.82 8.98
CA MET A 52 8.48 6.20 9.87
C MET A 52 9.57 6.93 9.07
N PRO A 53 10.29 7.90 9.65
CA PRO A 53 11.29 8.69 8.90
C PRO A 53 12.42 7.85 8.28
N TRP A 54 12.81 6.78 8.96
CA TRP A 54 13.89 5.87 8.55
C TRP A 54 13.41 4.67 7.72
N ALA A 55 12.09 4.50 7.57
CA ALA A 55 11.53 3.33 6.89
C ALA A 55 11.81 3.37 5.39
N ARG A 56 12.40 2.29 4.87
CA ARG A 56 12.70 2.12 3.44
C ARG A 56 11.73 1.20 2.72
N SER A 57 11.64 1.39 1.41
CA SER A 57 11.00 0.45 0.50
C SER A 57 11.75 -0.88 0.49
N GLN A 58 11.02 -1.97 0.29
CA GLN A 58 11.57 -3.31 0.03
C GLN A 58 11.67 -3.60 -1.47
N VAL A 59 11.29 -2.62 -2.29
CA VAL A 59 11.19 -2.75 -3.74
C VAL A 59 11.99 -1.62 -4.38
N SER A 60 12.71 -1.97 -5.45
CA SER A 60 13.46 -1.00 -6.25
C SER A 60 12.56 0.12 -6.77
N PHE A 61 13.04 1.36 -6.77
CA PHE A 61 12.33 2.49 -7.39
C PHE A 61 12.06 2.30 -8.89
N LEU A 62 12.80 1.41 -9.57
CA LEU A 62 12.55 1.08 -10.99
C LEU A 62 11.24 0.28 -11.19
N LYS A 63 10.71 -0.31 -10.11
CA LYS A 63 9.36 -0.89 -10.08
C LYS A 63 8.34 0.14 -9.56
N ASP A 64 8.42 1.37 -10.07
CA ASP A 64 7.42 2.41 -9.82
C ASP A 64 6.09 2.11 -10.56
N LEU A 65 5.22 3.11 -10.70
CA LEU A 65 3.90 2.93 -11.33
C LEU A 65 3.95 2.61 -12.84
N VAL A 66 5.07 2.88 -13.52
CA VAL A 66 5.08 2.99 -14.99
C VAL A 66 6.35 2.54 -15.69
N THR A 67 7.53 2.67 -15.09
CA THR A 67 8.83 2.52 -15.73
C THR A 67 8.99 1.18 -16.46
N LEU A 68 8.49 0.07 -15.88
CA LEU A 68 8.53 -1.25 -16.53
C LEU A 68 7.59 -1.39 -17.74
N ARG A 69 6.55 -0.55 -17.85
CA ARG A 69 5.65 -0.47 -19.01
C ARG A 69 6.16 0.53 -20.04
N ASN A 70 6.56 1.71 -19.57
CA ASN A 70 6.99 2.84 -20.39
C ASN A 70 8.09 3.64 -19.65
N PRO A 71 9.38 3.38 -19.92
CA PRO A 71 10.49 4.08 -19.26
C PRO A 71 10.62 5.55 -19.70
N ARG A 72 9.88 5.99 -20.72
CA ARG A 72 9.83 7.39 -21.16
C ARG A 72 8.67 8.17 -20.52
N SER A 73 7.90 7.52 -19.66
CA SER A 73 6.76 8.15 -19.00
C SER A 73 7.16 9.35 -18.16
N ARG A 74 6.37 10.42 -18.27
CA ARG A 74 6.48 11.55 -17.33
C ARG A 74 6.14 11.14 -15.90
N PHE A 75 5.40 10.06 -15.67
CA PHE A 75 5.02 9.60 -14.33
C PHE A 75 6.05 8.71 -13.65
N SER A 76 7.26 8.55 -14.20
CA SER A 76 8.33 7.77 -13.57
C SER A 76 8.82 8.40 -12.27
N PHE A 77 9.30 7.58 -11.34
CA PHE A 77 9.87 8.03 -10.07
C PHE A 77 11.10 8.94 -10.29
N LEU A 78 11.88 8.70 -11.34
CA LEU A 78 13.00 9.56 -11.71
C LEU A 78 12.53 10.94 -12.19
N ASN A 79 11.46 11.01 -13.00
CA ASN A 79 10.92 12.30 -13.42
C ASN A 79 10.29 13.06 -12.24
N PHE A 80 9.67 12.35 -11.28
CA PHE A 80 9.26 12.93 -10.00
C PHE A 80 10.45 13.58 -9.28
N LEU A 81 11.54 12.85 -9.05
CA LEU A 81 12.72 13.40 -8.38
C LEU A 81 13.31 14.60 -9.13
N HIS A 82 13.36 14.55 -10.45
CA HIS A 82 13.79 15.65 -11.30
C HIS A 82 12.89 16.88 -11.11
N SER A 83 11.57 16.70 -11.15
CA SER A 83 10.59 17.79 -10.95
C SER A 83 10.70 18.47 -9.57
N GLN A 84 11.17 17.72 -8.56
CA GLN A 84 11.36 18.24 -7.20
C GLN A 84 12.76 18.82 -6.96
N GLY A 85 13.65 18.80 -7.96
CA GLY A 85 15.04 19.24 -7.82
C GLY A 85 15.89 18.34 -6.92
N ARG A 86 15.49 17.08 -6.73
CA ARG A 86 16.11 16.12 -5.79
C ARG A 86 16.85 14.97 -6.47
N LEU A 87 16.89 14.96 -7.80
CA LEU A 87 17.51 13.86 -8.56
C LEU A 87 19.01 13.72 -8.26
N ASP A 88 19.76 14.81 -8.21
CA ASP A 88 21.21 14.78 -7.93
C ASP A 88 21.51 14.21 -6.54
N GLU A 89 20.73 14.63 -5.52
CA GLU A 89 20.83 14.12 -4.16
C GLU A 89 20.50 12.62 -4.09
N PHE A 90 19.47 12.18 -4.82
CA PHE A 90 19.08 10.77 -4.87
C PHE A 90 20.13 9.90 -5.58
N CYS A 91 20.72 10.41 -6.68
CA CYS A 91 21.85 9.77 -7.34
C CYS A 91 23.03 9.59 -6.37
N ASN A 92 23.35 10.63 -5.60
CA ASN A 92 24.41 10.58 -4.59
C ASN A 92 24.08 9.64 -3.41
N LEU A 93 22.80 9.45 -3.08
CA LEU A 93 22.38 8.49 -2.05
C LEU A 93 22.71 7.03 -2.45
N GLY A 94 22.84 6.74 -3.75
CA GLY A 94 23.33 5.46 -4.26
C GLY A 94 22.47 4.26 -3.89
N THR A 95 21.16 4.46 -3.70
CA THR A 95 20.22 3.42 -3.25
C THR A 95 19.18 3.08 -4.32
N PHE A 96 18.81 1.80 -4.42
CA PHE A 96 17.63 1.38 -5.18
C PHE A 96 16.35 1.40 -4.37
N SER A 97 16.45 1.51 -3.04
CA SER A 97 15.33 1.42 -2.10
C SER A 97 15.09 2.80 -1.48
N PRO A 98 14.19 3.62 -2.05
CA PRO A 98 13.84 4.94 -1.52
C PRO A 98 13.16 4.81 -0.16
N TYR A 99 13.02 5.94 0.54
CA TYR A 99 12.24 5.97 1.78
C TYR A 99 10.74 5.79 1.47
N ARG A 100 9.99 5.19 2.40
CA ARG A 100 8.54 5.00 2.20
C ARG A 100 7.76 6.31 2.18
N TRP A 101 8.22 7.33 2.91
CA TRP A 101 7.62 8.66 2.82
C TRP A 101 7.84 9.28 1.44
N GLU A 102 9.02 9.10 0.84
CA GLU A 102 9.34 9.60 -0.50
C GLU A 102 8.54 8.89 -1.59
N LEU A 103 8.33 7.56 -1.45
CA LEU A 103 7.38 6.84 -2.31
C LEU A 103 5.95 7.34 -2.13
N SER A 104 5.52 7.64 -0.90
CA SER A 104 4.19 8.20 -0.68
C SER A 104 4.05 9.58 -1.33
N ASP A 105 5.08 10.42 -1.27
CA ASP A 105 5.09 11.73 -1.93
C ASP A 105 5.08 11.59 -3.45
N TYR A 106 5.82 10.62 -4.01
CA TYR A 106 5.76 10.26 -5.43
C TYR A 106 4.34 9.88 -5.87
N LEU A 107 3.63 9.04 -5.10
CA LEU A 107 2.26 8.65 -5.43
C LEU A 107 1.29 9.84 -5.36
N GLN A 108 1.46 10.71 -4.36
CA GLN A 108 0.69 11.94 -4.25
C GLN A 108 0.97 12.89 -5.41
N TRP A 109 2.23 13.01 -5.83
CA TRP A 109 2.62 13.80 -6.99
C TRP A 109 2.01 13.22 -8.28
N ALA A 110 2.13 11.92 -8.52
CA ALA A 110 1.55 11.27 -9.69
C ALA A 110 0.03 11.49 -9.76
N ALA A 111 -0.67 11.41 -8.62
CA ALA A 111 -2.09 11.70 -8.52
C ALA A 111 -2.46 13.16 -8.88
N LYS A 112 -1.56 14.13 -8.64
CA LYS A 112 -1.75 15.55 -8.99
C LYS A 112 -1.40 15.86 -10.45
N GLU A 113 -0.51 15.07 -11.05
CA GLU A 113 -0.08 15.23 -12.45
C GLU A 113 -1.07 14.61 -13.46
N LEU A 114 -2.08 13.86 -13.01
CA LEU A 114 -3.17 13.40 -13.85
C LEU A 114 -3.99 14.61 -14.30
N GLU A 115 -4.15 14.80 -15.61
CA GLU A 115 -4.87 15.93 -16.19
C GLU A 115 -6.27 15.54 -16.64
N ARG A 116 -6.43 14.31 -17.16
CA ARG A 116 -7.70 13.82 -17.72
C ARG A 116 -8.42 12.87 -16.78
N VAL A 117 -7.71 11.90 -16.20
CA VAL A 117 -8.27 10.99 -15.20
C VAL A 117 -8.55 11.76 -13.90
N GLN A 118 -9.80 11.67 -13.41
CA GLN A 118 -10.21 12.42 -12.24
C GLN A 118 -10.05 11.62 -10.95
N ILE A 119 -9.74 12.32 -9.84
CA ILE A 119 -9.75 11.76 -8.50
C ILE A 119 -10.71 12.60 -7.63
N ARG A 120 -11.69 11.95 -7.00
CA ARG A 120 -12.53 12.55 -5.95
C ARG A 120 -12.00 12.11 -4.59
N TYR A 121 -11.52 13.08 -3.82
CA TYR A 121 -11.08 12.90 -2.43
C TYR A 121 -12.26 12.97 -1.45
N ASP A 122 -12.02 12.56 -0.20
CA ASP A 122 -13.03 12.48 0.87
C ASP A 122 -14.28 11.68 0.46
N ALA A 123 -14.11 10.72 -0.46
CA ALA A 123 -15.17 9.94 -1.07
C ALA A 123 -15.06 8.47 -0.67
N ARG A 124 -15.75 8.11 0.41
CA ARG A 124 -15.82 6.72 0.88
C ARG A 124 -17.01 5.99 0.26
N ALA A 125 -16.73 4.97 -0.53
CA ALA A 125 -17.74 4.03 -1.00
C ALA A 125 -18.35 3.24 0.17
N GLN A 126 -19.67 3.10 0.15
CA GLN A 126 -20.46 2.42 1.18
C GLN A 126 -21.06 1.10 0.68
N SER A 127 -21.65 1.10 -0.51
CA SER A 127 -22.25 -0.09 -1.13
C SER A 127 -22.06 -0.09 -2.64
N ILE A 128 -22.16 -1.29 -3.22
CA ILE A 128 -22.04 -1.55 -4.65
C ILE A 128 -23.23 -2.42 -5.04
N GLU A 129 -24.01 -1.96 -6.02
CA GLU A 129 -25.18 -2.67 -6.55
C GLU A 129 -25.05 -2.82 -8.07
N PRO A 130 -25.40 -3.98 -8.65
CA PRO A 130 -25.37 -4.15 -10.09
C PRO A 130 -26.54 -3.40 -10.74
N THR A 131 -26.28 -2.66 -11.83
CA THR A 131 -27.34 -2.15 -12.70
C THR A 131 -27.72 -3.21 -13.73
N ARG A 132 -29.02 -3.29 -14.07
CA ARG A 132 -29.55 -4.36 -14.94
C ARG A 132 -30.43 -3.81 -16.04
N SER A 133 -30.41 -4.48 -17.20
CA SER A 133 -31.37 -4.30 -18.28
C SER A 133 -32.71 -5.01 -17.99
N ASP A 134 -33.72 -4.77 -18.82
CA ASP A 134 -35.06 -5.34 -18.69
C ASP A 134 -35.08 -6.89 -18.74
N ASP A 135 -34.12 -7.51 -19.43
CA ASP A 135 -33.93 -8.97 -19.49
C ASP A 135 -33.15 -9.54 -18.27
N GLY A 136 -32.77 -8.67 -17.33
CA GLY A 136 -32.03 -9.03 -16.12
C GLY A 136 -30.51 -9.11 -16.27
N SER A 137 -29.95 -8.88 -17.46
CA SER A 137 -28.50 -8.88 -17.68
C SER A 137 -27.82 -7.71 -16.95
N ILE A 138 -26.58 -7.89 -16.48
CA ILE A 138 -25.83 -6.83 -15.79
C ILE A 138 -25.26 -5.88 -16.85
N THR A 139 -25.57 -4.59 -16.73
CA THR A 139 -25.11 -3.55 -17.65
C THR A 139 -24.06 -2.63 -17.03
N GLY A 140 -23.85 -2.71 -15.71
CA GLY A 140 -22.88 -1.90 -14.98
C GLY A 140 -23.09 -1.98 -13.46
N TRP A 141 -22.68 -0.92 -12.77
CA TRP A 141 -22.66 -0.83 -11.32
C TRP A 141 -23.07 0.55 -10.83
N GLU A 142 -23.82 0.60 -9.73
CA GLU A 142 -24.08 1.80 -8.95
C GLU A 142 -23.33 1.70 -7.62
N VAL A 143 -22.50 2.70 -7.33
CA VAL A 143 -21.78 2.81 -6.07
C VAL A 143 -22.36 3.96 -5.25
N SER A 144 -22.84 3.65 -4.05
CA SER A 144 -23.30 4.67 -3.10
C SER A 144 -22.16 5.10 -2.19
N LEU A 145 -22.03 6.40 -1.96
CA LEU A 145 -21.04 6.99 -1.07
C LEU A 145 -21.64 7.30 0.31
N VAL A 146 -20.79 7.41 1.32
CA VAL A 146 -21.22 7.73 2.70
C VAL A 146 -21.90 9.11 2.82
N ASP A 147 -21.56 10.06 1.93
CA ASP A 147 -22.20 11.39 1.87
C ASP A 147 -23.56 11.38 1.14
N GLY A 148 -23.99 10.20 0.66
CA GLY A 148 -25.25 9.97 -0.03
C GLY A 148 -25.18 10.11 -1.55
N ASP A 149 -24.07 10.57 -2.14
CA ASP A 149 -23.94 10.62 -3.59
C ASP A 149 -23.89 9.23 -4.22
N ARG A 150 -24.29 9.15 -5.50
CA ARG A 150 -24.32 7.91 -6.27
C ARG A 150 -23.54 8.06 -7.57
N ILE A 151 -22.72 7.06 -7.87
CA ILE A 151 -21.91 7.04 -9.08
C ILE A 151 -22.23 5.75 -9.85
N ARG A 152 -22.72 5.91 -11.08
CA ARG A 152 -22.93 4.81 -12.02
C ARG A 152 -21.71 4.64 -12.91
N CYS A 153 -21.37 3.39 -13.20
CA CYS A 153 -20.29 3.06 -14.12
C CYS A 153 -20.56 1.78 -14.89
N ARG A 154 -19.95 1.66 -16.08
CA ARG A 154 -19.92 0.39 -16.81
C ARG A 154 -18.92 -0.56 -16.16
N ASP A 155 -17.69 -0.10 -16.01
CA ASP A 155 -16.59 -0.89 -15.46
C ASP A 155 -16.20 -0.42 -14.06
N LEU A 156 -16.11 -1.37 -13.13
CA LEU A 156 -15.78 -1.11 -11.73
C LEU A 156 -14.46 -1.80 -11.36
N VAL A 157 -13.52 -1.04 -10.79
CA VAL A 157 -12.25 -1.54 -10.26
C VAL A 157 -12.20 -1.34 -8.75
N VAL A 158 -11.93 -2.41 -7.99
CA VAL A 158 -11.88 -2.34 -6.52
C VAL A 158 -10.44 -2.51 -6.03
N GLY A 159 -9.86 -1.42 -5.54
CA GLY A 159 -8.50 -1.34 -5.02
C GLY A 159 -8.44 -0.94 -3.54
N GLY A 160 -9.37 -1.44 -2.71
CA GLY A 160 -9.56 -1.03 -1.31
C GLY A 160 -8.45 -1.41 -0.32
N GLY A 161 -7.38 -2.07 -0.78
CA GLY A 161 -6.29 -2.52 0.09
C GLY A 161 -6.64 -3.77 0.90
N ARG A 162 -6.17 -3.85 2.14
CA ARG A 162 -6.39 -5.00 3.03
C ARG A 162 -7.01 -4.54 4.34
N ASP A 163 -8.01 -5.27 4.81
CA ASP A 163 -8.60 -5.01 6.12
C ASP A 163 -7.63 -5.36 7.26
N PRO A 164 -7.65 -4.58 8.36
CA PRO A 164 -6.95 -4.93 9.59
C PRO A 164 -7.36 -6.32 10.08
N ARG A 165 -6.37 -7.14 10.45
CA ARG A 165 -6.62 -8.45 11.06
C ARG A 165 -6.14 -8.46 12.50
N ILE A 166 -7.07 -8.47 13.44
CA ILE A 166 -6.81 -8.65 14.87
C ILE A 166 -7.11 -10.11 15.20
N PRO A 167 -6.16 -10.89 15.74
CA PRO A 167 -6.42 -12.26 16.18
C PRO A 167 -7.54 -12.34 17.24
N ASP A 168 -8.44 -13.33 17.12
CA ASP A 168 -9.63 -13.49 17.97
C ASP A 168 -9.32 -13.53 19.46
N VAL A 169 -8.15 -14.06 19.85
CA VAL A 169 -7.67 -14.08 21.25
C VAL A 169 -7.55 -12.68 21.87
N PHE A 170 -7.45 -11.64 21.06
CA PHE A 170 -7.45 -10.25 21.52
C PHE A 170 -8.82 -9.57 21.40
N GLY A 171 -9.85 -10.25 20.93
CA GLY A 171 -11.17 -9.67 20.64
C GLY A 171 -11.91 -9.13 21.85
N GLU A 172 -11.64 -9.66 23.05
CA GLU A 172 -12.23 -9.19 24.30
C GLU A 172 -11.45 -8.04 24.96
N LEU A 173 -10.27 -7.70 24.44
CA LEU A 173 -9.50 -6.59 24.98
C LEU A 173 -10.18 -5.26 24.61
N PRO A 174 -10.14 -4.26 25.52
CA PRO A 174 -10.67 -2.93 25.22
C PRO A 174 -10.02 -2.34 23.96
N ALA A 175 -10.83 -1.79 23.06
CA ALA A 175 -10.37 -1.27 21.77
C ALA A 175 -9.26 -0.22 21.91
N GLU A 176 -9.26 0.54 23.01
CA GLU A 176 -8.24 1.52 23.29
C GLU A 176 -6.85 0.93 23.55
N ARG A 177 -6.78 -0.35 23.96
CA ARG A 177 -5.56 -1.10 24.23
C ARG A 177 -5.04 -1.87 23.01
N ILE A 178 -5.81 -1.94 21.92
CA ILE A 178 -5.44 -2.61 20.69
C ILE A 178 -5.09 -1.57 19.64
N VAL A 179 -3.85 -1.60 19.14
CA VAL A 179 -3.42 -0.74 18.04
C VAL A 179 -2.96 -1.64 16.90
N HIS A 180 -3.77 -1.74 15.85
CA HIS A 180 -3.33 -2.37 14.61
C HIS A 180 -2.28 -1.50 13.91
N SER A 181 -1.35 -2.12 13.18
CA SER A 181 -0.25 -1.42 12.48
C SER A 181 -0.73 -0.28 11.57
N ALA A 182 -1.86 -0.49 10.90
CA ALA A 182 -2.52 0.51 10.05
C ALA A 182 -3.00 1.79 10.79
N GLN A 183 -2.93 1.82 12.12
CA GLN A 183 -3.30 2.97 12.96
C GLN A 183 -2.16 3.46 13.86
N TYR A 184 -0.96 2.86 13.73
CA TYR A 184 0.14 3.03 14.68
C TYR A 184 0.45 4.51 14.96
N ARG A 185 0.86 5.30 13.96
CA ARG A 185 1.32 6.67 14.22
C ARG A 185 0.23 7.53 14.86
N THR A 186 -1.00 7.47 14.36
CA THR A 186 -2.12 8.22 14.94
C THR A 186 -2.40 7.83 16.39
N ARG A 187 -2.41 6.54 16.72
CA ARG A 187 -2.76 6.05 18.06
C ARG A 187 -1.63 6.26 19.06
N ILE A 188 -0.38 6.00 18.67
CA ILE A 188 0.78 6.16 19.56
C ILE A 188 1.05 7.64 19.86
N ALA A 189 0.80 8.55 18.92
CA ALA A 189 0.94 10.00 19.16
C ALA A 189 -0.01 10.55 20.25
N GLN A 190 -1.07 9.82 20.60
CA GLN A 190 -2.03 10.22 21.64
C GLN A 190 -1.60 9.76 23.04
N ILE A 191 -0.54 8.95 23.14
CA ILE A 191 -0.04 8.42 24.41
C ILE A 191 1.01 9.39 24.99
N PRO A 192 0.83 9.88 26.22
CA PRO A 192 1.84 10.71 26.88
C PRO A 192 3.16 9.97 27.08
N LYS A 193 4.28 10.59 26.71
CA LYS A 193 5.61 9.95 26.77
C LYS A 193 6.12 9.75 28.21
N ASP A 194 5.64 10.59 29.13
CA ASP A 194 5.96 10.65 30.56
C ASP A 194 5.11 9.67 31.40
N LYS A 195 4.30 8.84 30.75
CA LYS A 195 3.53 7.78 31.40
C LYS A 195 4.00 6.43 30.91
N PRO A 196 4.99 5.80 31.59
CA PRO A 196 5.49 4.48 31.25
C PRO A 196 4.35 3.45 31.08
N LEU A 197 4.39 2.74 29.96
CA LEU A 197 3.49 1.62 29.68
C LEU A 197 4.29 0.33 29.49
N ARG A 198 3.57 -0.80 29.54
CA ARG A 198 4.07 -2.10 29.09
C ARG A 198 3.47 -2.38 27.72
N ALA A 199 4.15 -1.95 26.68
CA ALA A 199 3.70 -2.12 25.30
C ALA A 199 4.10 -3.51 24.78
N VAL A 200 3.14 -4.21 24.17
CA VAL A 200 3.39 -5.52 23.54
C VAL A 200 3.17 -5.40 22.05
N VAL A 201 4.19 -5.75 21.26
CA VAL A 201 4.12 -5.84 19.80
C VAL A 201 3.97 -7.30 19.41
N VAL A 202 2.86 -7.64 18.77
CA VAL A 202 2.54 -9.01 18.34
C VAL A 202 2.84 -9.16 16.85
N GLY A 203 3.70 -10.12 16.49
CA GLY A 203 4.03 -10.44 15.11
C GLY A 203 5.53 -10.43 14.83
N GLY A 204 5.96 -11.12 13.77
CA GLY A 204 7.37 -11.30 13.39
C GLY A 204 7.68 -10.94 11.94
N ALA A 205 6.92 -10.02 11.35
CA ALA A 205 7.16 -9.48 10.01
C ALA A 205 7.67 -8.04 10.12
N GLN A 206 8.12 -7.47 8.99
CA GLN A 206 8.64 -6.11 8.91
C GLN A 206 7.86 -5.10 9.76
N SER A 207 6.55 -4.93 9.56
CA SER A 207 5.78 -3.89 10.27
C SER A 207 5.83 -4.06 11.79
N ALA A 208 5.83 -5.29 12.31
CA ALA A 208 5.93 -5.53 13.75
C ALA A 208 7.30 -5.11 14.28
N ALA A 209 8.37 -5.51 13.60
CA ALA A 209 9.73 -5.14 13.96
C ALA A 209 9.96 -3.61 13.90
N GLU A 210 9.40 -2.95 12.89
CA GLU A 210 9.47 -1.50 12.75
C GLU A 210 8.70 -0.76 13.84
N MET A 211 7.51 -1.24 14.20
CA MET A 211 6.75 -0.68 15.33
C MET A 211 7.48 -0.90 16.65
N PHE A 212 8.09 -2.07 16.85
CA PHE A 212 8.91 -2.37 18.04
C PHE A 212 10.09 -1.39 18.15
N TYR A 213 10.84 -1.21 17.06
CA TYR A 213 11.92 -0.23 16.99
C TYR A 213 11.39 1.20 17.26
N ALA A 214 10.31 1.60 16.58
CA ALA A 214 9.72 2.92 16.73
C ALA A 214 9.18 3.20 18.13
N LEU A 215 8.68 2.19 18.87
CA LEU A 215 8.18 2.38 20.23
C LEU A 215 9.28 2.80 21.20
N HIS A 216 10.51 2.31 21.04
CA HIS A 216 11.65 2.75 21.85
C HIS A 216 11.96 4.24 21.63
N GLN A 217 11.68 4.77 20.44
CA GLN A 217 11.84 6.20 20.13
C GLN A 217 10.62 7.04 20.57
N ASN A 218 9.42 6.50 20.36
CA ASN A 218 8.17 7.23 20.57
C ASN A 218 7.77 7.28 22.05
N LEU A 219 8.03 6.21 22.81
CA LEU A 219 7.67 6.05 24.22
C LEU A 219 8.91 5.56 25.01
N PRO A 220 9.95 6.41 25.17
CA PRO A 220 11.27 5.99 25.65
C PRO A 220 11.26 5.46 27.10
N GLU A 221 10.29 5.84 27.92
CA GLU A 221 10.16 5.37 29.30
C GLU A 221 9.31 4.08 29.42
N SER A 222 8.74 3.60 28.31
CA SER A 222 7.90 2.40 28.31
C SER A 222 8.73 1.12 28.17
N GLN A 223 8.28 0.05 28.82
CA GLN A 223 8.80 -1.29 28.58
C GLN A 223 8.14 -1.87 27.33
N VAL A 224 8.94 -2.19 26.32
CA VAL A 224 8.45 -2.77 25.05
C VAL A 224 8.80 -4.26 25.00
N THR A 225 7.83 -5.11 24.70
CA THR A 225 8.01 -6.55 24.51
C THR A 225 7.52 -6.96 23.13
N MET A 226 8.32 -7.73 22.40
CA MET A 226 7.90 -8.32 21.12
C MET A 226 7.53 -9.79 21.34
N VAL A 227 6.36 -10.19 20.85
CA VAL A 227 5.89 -11.58 20.88
C VAL A 227 5.83 -12.11 19.45
N VAL A 228 6.65 -13.12 19.18
CA VAL A 228 6.73 -13.81 17.89
C VAL A 228 6.38 -15.28 18.06
N ARG A 229 5.75 -15.87 17.04
CA ARG A 229 5.44 -17.31 17.02
C ARG A 229 6.60 -18.18 16.53
N SER A 230 7.55 -17.59 15.82
CA SER A 230 8.74 -18.27 15.31
C SER A 230 9.80 -18.34 16.41
N ILE A 231 10.80 -19.21 16.23
CA ILE A 231 11.96 -19.30 17.13
C ILE A 231 12.81 -18.02 17.16
N GLY A 232 12.60 -17.12 16.19
CA GLY A 232 13.27 -15.83 16.05
C GLY A 232 12.75 -15.07 14.83
N LEU A 233 13.21 -13.84 14.65
CA LEU A 233 12.96 -13.07 13.43
C LEU A 233 13.67 -13.71 12.24
N GLN A 234 13.07 -13.62 11.06
CA GLN A 234 13.59 -14.21 9.83
C GLN A 234 13.83 -13.10 8.81
N ASN A 235 14.84 -13.27 7.95
CA ASN A 235 15.04 -12.41 6.81
C ASN A 235 14.09 -12.78 5.67
N TYR A 236 13.75 -11.79 4.85
CA TYR A 236 13.17 -12.10 3.57
C TYR A 236 14.13 -12.88 2.68
N GLN A 237 13.59 -13.79 1.89
CA GLN A 237 14.35 -14.52 0.87
C GLN A 237 14.30 -13.76 -0.46
N HIS A 238 15.36 -13.00 -0.75
CA HIS A 238 15.49 -12.19 -1.96
C HIS A 238 16.68 -12.61 -2.84
N SER A 239 16.90 -13.93 -3.01
CA SER A 239 17.88 -14.37 -4.01
C SER A 239 17.46 -13.84 -5.39
N LYS A 240 18.43 -13.54 -6.26
CA LYS A 240 18.15 -13.00 -7.60
C LYS A 240 17.22 -13.94 -8.39
N PHE A 241 17.42 -15.26 -8.25
CA PHE A 241 16.60 -16.30 -8.87
C PHE A 241 15.15 -16.30 -8.37
N VAL A 242 14.96 -16.25 -7.04
CA VAL A 242 13.61 -16.23 -6.46
C VAL A 242 12.89 -14.93 -6.79
N ASN A 243 13.62 -13.84 -6.99
CA ASN A 243 13.05 -12.54 -7.32
C ASN A 243 12.50 -12.46 -8.77
N GLU A 244 12.87 -13.40 -9.65
CA GLU A 244 12.29 -13.52 -11.01
C GLU A 244 10.80 -13.85 -10.97
N LEU A 245 10.33 -14.47 -9.89
CA LEU A 245 8.90 -14.74 -9.66
C LEU A 245 8.07 -13.45 -9.49
N PHE A 246 8.72 -12.29 -9.38
CA PHE A 246 8.08 -10.97 -9.39
C PHE A 246 8.26 -10.22 -10.72
N TYR A 247 8.63 -10.92 -11.79
CA TYR A 247 8.60 -10.36 -13.14
C TYR A 247 7.15 -10.23 -13.62
N PRO A 248 6.82 -9.17 -14.39
CA PRO A 248 5.51 -9.05 -15.01
C PRO A 248 5.15 -10.29 -15.85
N SER A 249 6.11 -10.88 -16.56
CA SER A 249 5.91 -12.08 -17.39
C SER A 249 5.56 -13.34 -16.59
N PHE A 250 5.96 -13.42 -15.32
CA PHE A 250 5.66 -14.58 -14.48
C PHE A 250 4.18 -14.61 -14.04
N VAL A 251 3.45 -13.50 -14.17
CA VAL A 251 2.01 -13.45 -13.87
C VAL A 251 1.24 -14.42 -14.77
N ASP A 252 1.55 -14.46 -16.06
CA ASP A 252 0.90 -15.36 -17.02
C ASP A 252 1.24 -16.82 -16.72
N GLU A 253 2.52 -17.14 -16.48
CA GLU A 253 2.97 -18.48 -16.12
C GLU A 253 2.30 -18.98 -14.83
N PHE A 254 2.24 -18.11 -13.80
CA PHE A 254 1.54 -18.43 -12.57
C PHE A 254 0.05 -18.63 -12.81
N TYR A 255 -0.61 -17.79 -13.61
CA TYR A 255 -2.04 -17.88 -13.88
C TYR A 255 -2.42 -19.17 -14.62
N ASP A 256 -1.65 -19.52 -15.64
CA ASP A 256 -1.87 -20.71 -16.47
C ASP A 256 -1.48 -22.02 -15.78
N SER A 257 -0.74 -21.94 -14.66
CA SER A 257 -0.34 -23.10 -13.88
C SER A 257 -1.52 -23.80 -13.19
N PRO A 258 -1.50 -25.14 -13.09
CA PRO A 258 -2.50 -25.89 -12.34
C PRO A 258 -2.66 -25.41 -10.88
N PRO A 259 -3.88 -25.49 -10.29
CA PRO A 259 -4.13 -25.01 -8.93
C PRO A 259 -3.16 -25.52 -7.86
N GLU A 260 -2.75 -26.79 -7.93
CA GLU A 260 -1.80 -27.43 -7.03
C GLU A 260 -0.38 -26.87 -7.18
N VAL A 261 0.03 -26.56 -8.41
CA VAL A 261 1.32 -25.93 -8.71
C VAL A 261 1.34 -24.50 -8.17
N ARG A 262 0.27 -23.72 -8.39
CA ARG A 262 0.13 -22.38 -7.79
C ARG A 262 0.23 -22.41 -6.27
N LYS A 263 -0.41 -23.39 -5.63
CA LYS A 263 -0.32 -23.58 -4.17
C LYS A 263 1.11 -23.89 -3.72
N GLN A 264 1.83 -24.73 -4.46
CA GLN A 264 3.24 -25.03 -4.17
C GLN A 264 4.12 -23.80 -4.32
N ILE A 265 4.00 -23.07 -5.44
CA ILE A 265 4.72 -21.81 -5.70
C ILE A 265 4.49 -20.82 -4.54
N LEU A 266 3.23 -20.59 -4.15
CA LEU A 266 2.91 -19.68 -3.03
C LEU A 266 3.48 -20.16 -1.68
N GLY A 267 3.60 -21.47 -1.48
CA GLY A 267 4.25 -22.06 -0.32
C GLY A 267 5.73 -21.72 -0.25
N GLU A 268 6.46 -21.93 -1.35
CA GLU A 268 7.89 -21.63 -1.47
C GLU A 268 8.17 -20.12 -1.44
N MET A 269 7.30 -19.31 -2.05
CA MET A 269 7.42 -17.86 -2.05
C MET A 269 7.08 -17.21 -0.71
N ARG A 270 6.66 -17.96 0.31
CA ARG A 270 6.13 -17.35 1.54
C ARG A 270 7.10 -16.36 2.19
N LEU A 271 8.37 -16.72 2.32
CA LEU A 271 9.39 -15.88 2.98
C LEU A 271 9.93 -14.77 2.08
N THR A 272 9.51 -14.67 0.82
CA THR A 272 9.91 -13.55 -0.05
C THR A 272 9.13 -12.28 0.28
N ASN A 273 7.99 -12.40 0.96
CA ASN A 273 7.08 -11.28 1.26
C ASN A 273 6.38 -11.38 2.63
N TYR A 274 6.21 -12.56 3.21
CA TYR A 274 5.49 -12.74 4.48
C TYR A 274 6.40 -13.24 5.60
N ALA A 275 6.19 -12.71 6.80
CA ALA A 275 6.89 -13.15 8.03
C ALA A 275 8.42 -13.07 7.95
N GLY A 276 8.94 -12.16 7.12
CA GLY A 276 10.35 -11.80 7.02
C GLY A 276 10.58 -10.31 7.27
N LEU A 277 11.84 -9.95 7.42
CA LEU A 277 12.35 -8.59 7.58
C LEU A 277 13.43 -8.32 6.53
N ALA A 278 13.61 -7.04 6.18
CA ALA A 278 14.75 -6.61 5.38
C ALA A 278 16.06 -6.92 6.15
N PRO A 279 17.07 -7.57 5.54
CA PRO A 279 18.29 -7.96 6.23
C PRO A 279 18.98 -6.81 6.97
N GLU A 280 19.10 -5.65 6.32
CA GLU A 280 19.76 -4.48 6.90
C GLU A 280 18.99 -3.95 8.13
N PHE A 281 17.66 -4.06 8.10
CA PHE A 281 16.83 -3.65 9.24
C PHE A 281 16.89 -4.65 10.39
N LEU A 282 17.03 -5.95 10.09
CA LEU A 282 17.22 -6.96 11.13
C LEU A 282 18.54 -6.72 11.88
N ASP A 283 19.62 -6.41 11.17
CA ASP A 283 20.91 -6.07 11.78
C ASP A 283 20.80 -4.81 12.63
N GLN A 284 20.18 -3.75 12.11
CA GLN A 284 19.92 -2.51 12.86
C GLN A 284 19.11 -2.76 14.13
N LEU A 285 18.10 -3.62 14.06
CA LEU A 285 17.27 -3.98 15.19
C LEU A 285 18.08 -4.72 16.26
N TYR A 286 18.98 -5.62 15.87
CA TYR A 286 19.86 -6.31 16.80
C TYR A 286 20.86 -5.36 17.45
N THR A 287 21.44 -4.42 16.69
CA THR A 287 22.31 -3.36 17.24
C THR A 287 21.60 -2.47 18.24
N MET A 288 20.30 -2.17 18.05
CA MET A 288 19.52 -1.41 19.03
C MET A 288 19.32 -2.18 20.36
N LEU A 289 19.27 -3.51 20.30
CA LEU A 289 19.06 -4.35 21.49
C LEU A 289 20.34 -4.57 22.30
N TYR A 290 21.51 -4.46 21.67
CA TYR A 290 22.83 -4.61 22.28
C TYR A 290 23.26 -3.31 22.98
#